data_AF-A0A7D5VD41-F1
#
_entry.id   AF-A0A7D5VD41-F1
#
_cell.length_a   1.000
_cell.length_b   1.000
_cell.length_c   1.000
_cell.angle_alpha   90.00
_cell.angle_beta   90.00
_cell.angle_gamma   90.00
#
_symmetry.space_group_name_H-M   'P 1'
#
loop_
_entity.id
_entity.type
_entity.pdbx_description
1 polymer ?
#
loop_
_entity_poly.entity_id
_entity_poly.type
_entity_poly.pdbx_seq_one_letter_code
_entity_poly.pdbx_strand_id
1 'polypeptide(L)'
;MALDVGTVRSWAESVLRELGAPEGAELRVAEGTAPGTGGGVHVTLAYPDGSSVTVDLDDALPDRPALTLLAEQLQDSVIESTGGRPVPPCPVPGHPHPAAPRAANGVLSWRCPLGDDPNARP
;
A
#
# COMPACT_ATOMS: atom_id res chain seq x y z
N MET A 1 18.55 2.69 -9.83
CA MET A 1 18.47 1.25 -9.53
C MET A 1 17.10 0.80 -9.97
N ALA A 2 17.01 -0.35 -10.64
CA ALA A 2 15.71 -0.96 -10.93
C ALA A 2 15.10 -1.46 -9.61
N LEU A 3 13.78 -1.42 -9.50
CA LEU A 3 13.07 -2.01 -8.36
C LEU A 3 13.36 -3.50 -8.26
N ASP A 4 13.85 -3.94 -7.10
CA ASP A 4 14.15 -5.35 -6.81
C ASP A 4 12.94 -6.05 -6.17
N VAL A 5 12.64 -7.28 -6.62
CA VAL A 5 11.52 -8.09 -6.09
C VAL A 5 11.65 -8.37 -4.59
N GLY A 6 12.86 -8.60 -4.09
CA GLY A 6 13.08 -8.85 -2.66
C GLY A 6 12.75 -7.62 -1.81
N THR A 7 13.11 -6.44 -2.32
CA THR A 7 12.82 -5.13 -1.71
C THR A 7 11.32 -4.86 -1.72
N VAL A 8 10.66 -5.01 -2.87
CA VAL A 8 9.21 -4.82 -2.99
C VAL A 8 8.43 -5.81 -2.12
N ARG A 9 8.86 -7.07 -2.04
CA ARG A 9 8.26 -8.06 -1.14
C ARG A 9 8.36 -7.64 0.31
N SER A 10 9.54 -7.20 0.75
CA SER A 10 9.75 -6.74 2.12
C SER A 10 8.87 -5.53 2.46
N TRP A 11 8.69 -4.62 1.50
CA TRP A 11 7.76 -3.50 1.64
C TRP A 11 6.31 -3.95 1.74
N ALA A 12 5.84 -4.82 0.84
CA ALA A 12 4.47 -5.32 0.84
C ALA A 12 4.14 -6.04 2.16
N GLU A 13 5.03 -6.91 2.65
CA GLU A 13 4.86 -7.60 3.94
C GLU A 13 4.80 -6.62 5.12
N SER A 14 5.61 -5.57 5.10
CA SER A 14 5.62 -4.54 6.15
C SER A 14 4.33 -3.73 6.13
N VAL A 15 3.90 -3.27 4.95
CA VAL A 15 2.63 -2.55 4.74
C VAL A 15 1.46 -3.38 5.26
N LEU A 16 1.35 -4.66 4.84
CA LEU A 16 0.24 -5.53 5.22
C LEU A 16 0.20 -5.80 6.73
N ARG A 17 1.37 -5.85 7.38
CA ARG A 17 1.45 -5.97 8.84
C ARG A 17 0.92 -4.72 9.54
N GLU A 18 1.24 -3.53 9.04
CA GLU A 18 0.75 -2.27 9.59
C GLU A 18 -0.76 -2.07 9.35
N LEU A 19 -1.27 -2.54 8.21
CA LEU A 19 -2.69 -2.49 7.86
C LEU A 19 -3.53 -3.52 8.63
N GLY A 20 -2.91 -4.55 9.22
CA GLY A 20 -3.62 -5.67 9.82
C GLY A 20 -4.39 -6.47 8.77
N ALA A 21 -3.70 -6.88 7.70
CA ALA A 21 -4.28 -7.63 6.59
C ALA A 21 -5.13 -8.83 7.10
N PRO A 22 -6.27 -9.12 6.44
CA PRO A 22 -7.20 -10.13 6.90
C PRO A 22 -6.56 -11.52 6.94
N GLU A 23 -6.95 -12.32 7.94
CA GLU A 23 -6.44 -13.68 8.10
C GLU A 23 -6.72 -14.52 6.84
N GLY A 24 -5.69 -15.25 6.39
CA GLY A 24 -5.77 -16.08 5.19
C GLY A 24 -5.54 -15.34 3.87
N ALA A 25 -5.25 -14.03 3.90
CA ALA A 25 -4.79 -13.34 2.70
C ALA A 25 -3.41 -13.85 2.25
N GLU A 26 -3.23 -14.08 0.96
CA GLU A 26 -1.99 -14.56 0.36
C GLU A 26 -1.32 -13.46 -0.46
N LEU A 27 -0.05 -13.16 -0.13
CA LEU A 27 0.80 -12.24 -0.89
C LEU A 27 1.66 -13.00 -1.90
N ARG A 28 1.66 -12.55 -3.16
CA ARG A 28 2.55 -13.02 -4.22
C ARG A 28 3.27 -11.85 -4.85
N VAL A 29 4.57 -11.98 -5.06
CA VAL A 29 5.41 -10.96 -5.68
C VAL A 29 6.25 -11.62 -6.76
N ALA A 30 6.12 -11.12 -7.98
CA ALA A 30 6.81 -11.64 -9.15
C ALA A 30 7.37 -10.50 -10.00
N GLU A 31 8.45 -10.76 -10.73
CA GLU A 31 8.85 -9.91 -11.84
C GLU A 31 7.80 -10.00 -12.95
N GLY A 32 7.59 -8.90 -13.65
CA GLY A 32 6.81 -8.92 -14.86
C GLY A 32 7.02 -7.68 -15.69
N THR A 33 6.25 -7.58 -16.76
CA THR A 33 6.21 -6.38 -17.60
C THR A 33 4.97 -5.57 -17.25
N ALA A 34 5.15 -4.32 -16.83
CA ALA A 34 4.04 -3.38 -16.70
C ALA A 34 3.58 -2.93 -18.10
N PRO A 35 2.28 -2.80 -18.37
CA PRO A 35 1.78 -2.39 -19.67
C PRO A 35 2.20 -0.95 -20.00
N GLY A 36 3.12 -0.81 -20.97
CA GLY A 36 3.52 0.48 -21.54
C GLY A 36 4.91 1.01 -21.15
N THR A 37 5.61 0.38 -20.20
CA THR A 37 6.84 0.97 -19.63
C THR A 37 8.05 0.03 -19.46
N GLY A 38 7.93 -1.27 -19.70
CA GLY A 38 9.07 -2.20 -19.67
C GLY A 38 8.95 -3.22 -18.55
N GLY A 39 10.08 -3.53 -17.90
CA GLY A 39 10.13 -4.43 -16.75
C GLY A 39 9.54 -3.79 -15.49
N GLY A 40 9.21 -4.60 -14.50
CA GLY A 40 8.58 -4.16 -13.26
C GLY A 40 8.32 -5.31 -12.30
N VAL A 41 7.63 -4.98 -11.20
CA VAL A 41 7.24 -5.93 -10.16
C VAL A 41 5.73 -5.93 -10.01
N HIS A 42 5.15 -7.13 -10.04
CA HIS A 42 3.73 -7.36 -9.80
C HIS A 42 3.52 -7.87 -8.39
N VAL A 43 2.72 -7.15 -7.63
CA VAL A 43 2.33 -7.54 -6.27
C VAL A 43 0.86 -7.92 -6.27
N THR A 44 0.55 -9.19 -6.08
CA THR A 44 -0.82 -9.68 -5.98
C THR A 44 -1.15 -10.03 -4.54
N LEU A 45 -2.25 -9.50 -4.03
CA LEU A 45 -2.83 -9.88 -2.75
C LEU A 45 -4.17 -10.57 -3.02
N ALA A 46 -4.29 -11.84 -2.64
CA ALA A 46 -5.50 -12.63 -2.81
C ALA A 46 -6.18 -12.87 -1.45
N TYR A 47 -7.50 -12.76 -1.41
CA TYR A 47 -8.31 -12.92 -0.21
C TYR A 47 -9.03 -14.28 -0.17
N PRO A 48 -9.43 -14.78 1.02
CA PRO A 48 -10.13 -16.06 1.17
C PRO A 48 -11.49 -16.15 0.44
N ASP A 49 -12.11 -15.01 0.14
CA ASP A 49 -13.37 -14.93 -0.62
C ASP A 49 -13.19 -15.10 -2.14
N GLY A 50 -11.94 -15.26 -2.60
CA GLY A 50 -11.58 -15.41 -4.01
C GLY A 50 -11.32 -14.10 -4.74
N SER A 51 -11.49 -12.95 -4.08
CA SER A 51 -11.11 -11.65 -4.64
C SER A 51 -9.59 -11.45 -4.58
N SER A 52 -9.06 -10.57 -5.43
CA SER A 52 -7.65 -10.22 -5.44
C SER A 52 -7.39 -8.83 -6.02
N VAL A 53 -6.35 -8.17 -5.53
CA VAL A 53 -5.80 -6.95 -6.13
C VAL A 53 -4.41 -7.25 -6.70
N THR A 54 -4.05 -6.59 -7.80
CA THR A 54 -2.67 -6.59 -8.32
C THR A 54 -2.20 -5.16 -8.44
N VAL A 55 -0.99 -4.90 -7.92
CA VAL A 55 -0.30 -3.63 -7.96
C VAL A 55 0.92 -3.79 -8.86
N ASP A 56 0.90 -3.10 -9.99
CA ASP A 56 2.01 -3.03 -10.94
C ASP A 56 2.95 -1.88 -10.55
N LEU A 57 4.22 -2.21 -10.27
CA LEU A 57 5.28 -1.23 -10.01
C LEU A 57 6.28 -1.25 -11.16
N ASP A 58 6.44 -0.09 -11.80
CA ASP A 58 7.35 0.08 -12.91
C ASP A 58 8.83 0.11 -12.48
N ASP A 59 9.73 -0.54 -13.21
CA ASP A 59 11.16 -0.57 -12.84
C ASP A 59 11.87 0.80 -12.92
N ALA A 60 11.31 1.76 -13.67
CA ALA A 60 11.80 3.13 -13.74
C ALA A 60 11.24 4.01 -12.60
N LEU A 61 10.26 3.52 -11.84
CA LEU A 61 9.68 4.25 -10.71
C LEU A 61 10.69 4.28 -9.54
N PRO A 62 11.06 5.46 -9.02
CA PRO A 62 11.95 5.52 -7.87
C PRO A 62 11.34 4.87 -6.62
N ASP A 63 12.18 4.35 -5.72
CA ASP A 63 11.77 3.63 -4.51
C ASP A 63 10.69 4.35 -3.69
N ARG A 64 10.83 5.67 -3.55
CA ARG A 64 9.90 6.47 -2.74
C ARG A 64 8.48 6.48 -3.30
N PRO A 65 8.22 6.95 -4.54
CA PRO A 65 6.88 6.87 -5.13
C PRO A 65 6.41 5.42 -5.32
N ALA A 66 7.29 4.45 -5.57
CA ALA A 66 6.92 3.04 -5.64
C ALA A 66 6.36 2.51 -4.31
N LEU A 67 7.05 2.78 -3.20
CA LEU A 67 6.59 2.40 -1.87
C LEU A 67 5.28 3.11 -1.48
N THR A 68 5.14 4.41 -1.80
CA THR A 68 3.87 5.12 -1.55
C THR A 68 2.73 4.50 -2.36
N LEU A 69 2.91 4.29 -3.67
CA LEU A 69 1.89 3.70 -4.54
C LEU A 69 1.49 2.29 -4.08
N LEU A 70 2.47 1.47 -3.70
CA LEU A 70 2.23 0.14 -3.15
C LEU A 70 1.39 0.21 -1.88
N ALA A 71 1.73 1.11 -0.97
CA ALA A 71 1.00 1.29 0.29
C ALA A 71 -0.43 1.79 0.08
N GLU A 72 -0.65 2.72 -0.86
CA GLU A 72 -1.98 3.25 -1.20
C GLU A 72 -2.89 2.14 -1.74
N GLN A 73 -2.43 1.40 -2.76
CA GLN A 73 -3.28 0.38 -3.38
C GLN A 73 -3.56 -0.82 -2.45
N LEU A 74 -2.59 -1.23 -1.63
CA LEU A 74 -2.82 -2.28 -0.63
C LEU A 74 -3.76 -1.78 0.47
N GLN A 75 -3.62 -0.52 0.90
CA GLN A 75 -4.54 0.10 1.86
C GLN A 75 -5.97 0.08 1.35
N ASP A 76 -6.21 0.59 0.14
CA ASP A 76 -7.55 0.64 -0.45
C ASP A 76 -8.17 -0.75 -0.51
N SER A 77 -7.40 -1.74 -0.96
CA SER A 77 -7.87 -3.12 -1.04
C SER A 77 -8.23 -3.71 0.34
N VAL A 78 -7.44 -3.45 1.38
CA VAL A 78 -7.75 -3.92 2.74
C VAL A 78 -8.96 -3.17 3.31
N ILE A 79 -9.09 -1.86 3.06
CA ILE A 79 -10.28 -1.08 3.45
C ILE A 79 -11.52 -1.69 2.82
N GLU A 80 -11.50 -2.01 1.53
CA GLU A 80 -12.61 -2.64 0.83
C GLU A 80 -12.94 -4.02 1.42
N SER A 81 -11.92 -4.88 1.62
CA SER A 81 -12.09 -6.22 2.20
C SER A 81 -12.65 -6.20 3.62
N THR A 82 -12.35 -5.15 4.40
CA THR A 82 -12.78 -5.02 5.80
C THR A 82 -14.09 -4.24 5.98
N GLY A 83 -14.81 -3.98 4.89
CA GLY A 83 -16.11 -3.30 4.92
C GLY A 83 -16.01 -1.78 5.11
N GLY A 84 -14.97 -1.16 4.56
CA GLY A 84 -14.79 0.30 4.53
C GLY A 84 -14.19 0.90 5.80
N ARG A 85 -13.63 0.08 6.70
CA ARG A 85 -12.99 0.58 7.93
C ARG A 85 -11.68 1.29 7.59
N PRO A 86 -11.45 2.52 8.07
CA PRO A 86 -10.16 3.20 7.92
C PRO A 86 -9.00 2.38 8.48
N VAL A 87 -8.08 1.94 7.63
CA VAL A 87 -6.87 1.19 8.04
C VAL A 87 -5.60 1.74 7.37
N PRO A 88 -4.55 2.12 8.13
CA PRO A 88 -4.66 2.41 9.55
C PRO A 88 -5.58 3.64 9.74
N PRO A 89 -6.23 3.76 10.90
CA PRO A 89 -7.02 4.95 11.21
C PRO A 89 -6.12 6.19 11.20
N CYS A 90 -6.71 7.34 10.88
CA CYS A 90 -6.01 8.62 11.00
C CYS A 90 -5.38 8.77 12.40
N PRO A 91 -4.10 9.18 12.51
CA PRO A 91 -3.46 9.39 13.81
C PRO A 91 -4.03 10.61 14.57
N VAL A 92 -4.79 11.49 13.91
CA VAL A 92 -5.44 12.65 14.53
C VAL A 92 -6.77 12.21 15.18
N PRO A 93 -6.96 12.37 16.50
CA PRO A 93 -8.17 11.94 17.18
C PRO A 93 -9.44 12.59 16.62
N GLY A 94 -10.47 11.79 16.37
CA GLY A 94 -11.77 12.25 15.87
C GLY A 94 -11.92 12.28 14.34
N HIS A 95 -10.85 12.02 13.59
CA HIS A 95 -10.91 11.96 12.12
C HIS A 95 -11.43 10.60 11.63
N PRO A 96 -12.50 10.55 10.79
CA PRO A 96 -13.13 9.30 10.37
C PRO A 96 -12.57 8.70 9.07
N HIS A 97 -11.41 9.15 8.61
CA HIS A 97 -10.79 8.74 7.34
C HIS A 97 -9.52 7.91 7.56
N PRO A 98 -9.05 7.14 6.56
CA PRO A 98 -7.77 6.46 6.65
C PRO A 98 -6.61 7.46 6.74
N ALA A 99 -5.50 7.01 7.31
CA ALA A 99 -4.24 7.73 7.22
C ALA A 99 -3.63 7.55 5.83
N ALA A 100 -3.03 8.59 5.28
CA ALA A 100 -2.33 8.53 4.00
C ALA A 100 -0.89 8.03 4.18
N PRO A 101 -0.42 7.10 3.34
CA PRO A 101 0.97 6.64 3.37
C PRO A 101 1.91 7.74 2.86
N ARG A 102 3.09 7.81 3.48
CA ARG A 102 4.16 8.69 3.03
C ARG A 102 5.51 8.02 3.21
N ALA A 103 6.12 7.64 2.09
CA ALA A 103 7.49 7.16 2.07
C ALA A 103 8.50 8.31 2.20
N ALA A 104 9.53 8.12 3.02
CA ALA A 104 10.72 8.97 3.07
C ALA A 104 11.92 8.12 3.51
N ASN A 105 13.04 8.22 2.80
CA ASN A 105 14.28 7.47 3.11
C ASN A 105 14.05 5.95 3.27
N GLY A 106 13.19 5.35 2.43
CA GLY A 106 12.85 3.92 2.50
C GLY A 106 11.95 3.51 3.67
N VAL A 107 11.49 4.47 4.48
CA VAL A 107 10.58 4.24 5.61
C VAL A 107 9.18 4.75 5.24
N LEU A 108 8.18 3.90 5.47
CA LEU A 108 6.78 4.27 5.36
C LEU A 108 6.31 4.94 6.66
N SER A 109 5.51 5.99 6.54
CA SER A 109 4.82 6.59 7.69
C SER A 109 3.39 6.92 7.31
N TRP A 110 2.44 6.66 8.21
CA TRP A 110 1.04 6.98 8.02
C TRP A 110 0.74 8.35 8.63
N ARG A 111 0.13 9.26 7.86
CA ARG A 111 -0.13 10.63 8.28
C ARG A 111 -1.55 11.05 7.97
N CYS A 112 -2.03 12.09 8.64
CA CYS A 112 -3.27 12.72 8.23
C CYS A 112 -3.10 13.33 6.82
N PRO A 113 -3.94 12.99 5.82
CA PRO A 113 -3.90 13.62 4.49
C PRO A 113 -4.20 15.12 4.54
N LEU A 114 -4.97 15.55 5.53
CA LEU A 114 -5.36 16.95 5.73
C LEU A 114 -4.31 17.77 6.51
N GLY A 115 -3.21 17.14 6.93
CA GLY A 115 -2.22 17.74 7.82
C GLY A 115 -2.62 17.67 9.30
N ASP A 116 -1.91 18.41 10.14
CA ASP A 116 -2.09 18.42 11.61
C ASP A 116 -3.25 19.32 12.08
N ASP A 117 -4.02 19.89 11.15
CA ASP A 117 -5.11 20.80 11.51
C ASP A 117 -6.31 20.00 12.06
N PRO A 118 -6.69 20.19 13.34
CA PRO A 118 -7.77 19.44 13.97
C PRO A 118 -9.17 19.89 13.50
N ASN A 119 -9.26 20.94 12.68
CA ASN A 119 -10.50 21.46 12.12
C ASN A 119 -10.61 21.18 10.61
N ALA A 120 -9.60 20.58 9.99
CA ALA A 120 -9.63 20.24 8.58
C ALA A 120 -10.69 19.15 8.40
N ARG A 121 -11.80 19.53 7.78
CA ARG A 121 -12.87 18.60 7.46
C ARG A 121 -12.46 17.87 6.18
N PRO A 122 -12.64 16.54 6.10
CA PRO A 122 -12.54 15.83 4.83
C PRO A 122 -13.60 16.31 3.84
#